data_AF-A0A3B0PDC5-F1
#
_entry.id   AF-A0A3B0PDC5-F1
#
_cell.length_a   1.000
_cell.length_b   1.000
_cell.length_c   1.000
_cell.angle_alpha   90.00
_cell.angle_beta   90.00
_cell.angle_gamma   90.00
#
_symmetry.space_group_name_H-M   'P 1'
#
loop_
_entity.id
_entity.type
_entity.pdbx_description
1 polymer ?
#
loop_
_entity_poly.entity_id
_entity_poly.type
_entity_poly.pdbx_seq_one_letter_code
_entity_poly.pdbx_strand_id
1 'polypeptide(L)'
;MFHKPTYGNHSTEVASVISGINGVNPYHNLYGVKVNLFNSSLLYAFSGLDNEIDYIRRIDNLKIVNNSWGIGKPKNANSNLFKYNYYSRFLDLLTANERDLIFVIAAGNEGNTNLPKLFGFDLSYNSILVGSNNDDKSLSW
;
A
#
# COMPACT_ATOMS: atom_id res chain seq x y z
N MET A 1 2.99 0.25 26.93
CA MET A 1 3.53 1.56 26.52
C MET A 1 3.29 1.71 25.02
N PHE A 2 2.28 2.47 24.61
CA PHE A 2 1.93 2.66 23.19
C PHE A 2 3.01 3.50 22.50
N HIS A 3 3.72 2.91 21.55
CA HIS A 3 4.70 3.63 20.74
C HIS A 3 3.97 4.40 19.64
N LYS A 4 4.12 5.73 19.62
CA LYS A 4 3.65 6.54 18.50
C LYS A 4 4.46 6.17 17.25
N PRO A 5 3.83 6.00 16.08
CA PRO A 5 4.57 5.75 14.84
C PRO A 5 5.51 6.93 14.54
N THR A 6 6.80 6.65 14.36
CA THR A 6 7.77 7.60 13.83
C THR A 6 7.66 7.63 12.31
N TYR A 7 7.18 8.74 11.75
CA TYR A 7 7.04 8.95 10.31
C TYR A 7 8.43 9.16 9.68
N GLY A 8 8.70 8.48 8.57
CA GLY A 8 9.92 8.68 7.78
C GLY A 8 9.71 9.77 6.71
N ASN A 9 10.80 10.33 6.18
CA ASN A 9 10.77 11.36 5.14
C ASN A 9 9.85 10.99 3.96
N HIS A 10 9.91 9.73 3.50
CA HIS A 10 9.04 9.22 2.44
C HIS A 10 7.54 9.36 2.76
N SER A 11 7.11 9.00 3.98
CA SER A 11 5.71 9.16 4.38
C SER A 11 5.28 10.62 4.49
N THR A 12 6.19 11.52 4.86
CA THR A 12 5.93 12.97 4.88
C THR A 12 5.77 13.52 3.47
N GLU A 13 6.60 13.09 2.51
CA GLU A 13 6.49 13.47 1.10
C GLU A 13 5.17 13.00 0.50
N VAL A 14 4.80 11.74 0.71
CA VAL A 14 3.50 11.19 0.27
C VAL A 14 2.33 11.98 0.88
N ALA A 15 2.38 12.23 2.19
CA ALA A 15 1.36 13.03 2.87
C ALA A 15 1.26 14.46 2.30
N SER A 16 2.39 15.05 1.92
CA SER A 16 2.43 16.40 1.31
C SER A 16 1.78 16.45 -0.06
N VAL A 17 1.89 15.39 -0.86
CA VAL A 17 1.19 15.28 -2.15
C VAL A 17 -0.32 15.17 -1.95
N ILE A 18 -0.78 14.44 -0.92
CA ILE A 18 -2.21 14.25 -0.66
C ILE A 18 -2.84 15.52 -0.10
N SER A 19 -2.31 16.05 1.01
CA SER A 19 -2.93 17.18 1.75
C SER A 19 -1.93 18.22 2.26
N GLY A 20 -0.74 18.32 1.66
CA GLY A 20 0.16 19.46 1.92
C GLY A 20 -0.46 20.77 1.42
N ILE A 21 0.23 21.90 1.65
CA ILE A 21 -0.25 23.25 1.29
C ILE A 21 -0.69 23.34 -0.19
N ASN A 22 0.02 22.64 -1.08
CA ASN A 22 -0.29 22.53 -2.51
C ASN A 22 -0.63 21.09 -2.92
N GLY A 23 -1.07 20.26 -1.97
CA GLY A 23 -1.48 18.88 -2.23
C GLY A 23 -2.80 18.82 -3.01
N VAL A 24 -3.16 17.61 -3.45
CA VAL A 24 -4.39 17.35 -4.21
C VAL A 24 -5.63 17.88 -3.48
N ASN A 25 -5.68 17.72 -2.16
CA ASN A 25 -6.70 18.37 -1.33
C ASN A 25 -6.16 18.70 0.08
N PRO A 26 -5.88 19.97 0.39
CA PRO A 26 -5.32 20.38 1.67
C PRO A 26 -6.30 20.29 2.85
N TYR A 27 -7.58 20.01 2.61
CA TYR A 27 -8.62 20.02 3.65
C TYR A 27 -8.96 18.64 4.23
N HIS A 28 -8.25 17.59 3.82
CA HIS A 28 -8.45 16.26 4.43
C HIS A 28 -7.77 16.14 5.79
N ASN A 29 -8.41 15.41 6.70
CA ASN A 29 -7.74 14.89 7.88
C ASN A 29 -6.75 13.79 7.47
N LEU A 30 -5.48 13.94 7.85
CA LEU A 30 -4.44 12.95 7.59
C LEU A 30 -4.14 12.13 8.85
N TYR A 31 -4.08 10.81 8.66
CA TYR A 31 -3.69 9.85 9.69
C TYR A 31 -2.49 9.06 9.18
N GLY A 32 -1.45 8.99 10.00
CA GLY A 32 -0.26 8.22 9.66
C GLY A 32 -0.26 6.87 10.38
N VAL A 33 -0.07 5.80 9.62
CA VAL A 33 0.05 4.44 10.14
C VAL A 33 1.44 3.92 9.75
N LYS A 34 2.23 3.54 10.75
CA LYS A 34 3.50 2.85 10.49
C LYS A 34 3.20 1.38 10.22
N VAL A 35 3.55 0.94 9.03
CA VAL A 35 3.47 -0.47 8.66
C VAL A 35 4.60 -1.23 9.36
N ASN A 36 4.26 -2.21 10.20
CA ASN A 36 5.25 -3.09 10.83
C ASN A 36 5.28 -4.44 10.13
N LEU A 37 5.98 -4.49 8.99
CA LEU A 37 6.27 -5.75 8.32
C LEU A 37 7.32 -6.51 9.15
N PHE A 38 6.87 -7.48 9.95
CA PHE A 38 7.81 -8.34 10.68
C PHE A 38 8.68 -9.11 9.68
N ASN A 39 9.98 -9.08 9.94
CA ASN A 39 11.03 -9.67 9.14
C ASN A 39 10.94 -11.21 9.19
N SER A 40 10.16 -11.81 8.30
CA SER A 40 10.31 -13.22 8.00
C SER A 40 9.96 -13.44 6.54
N SER A 41 10.92 -13.99 5.81
CA SER A 41 10.82 -14.60 4.48
C SER A 41 9.40 -14.71 3.93
N LEU A 42 9.19 -14.16 2.74
CA LEU A 42 7.97 -14.18 1.89
C LEU A 42 7.28 -15.55 1.69
N LEU A 43 7.78 -16.60 2.34
CA LEU A 43 7.27 -17.96 2.39
C LEU A 43 6.16 -18.18 3.43
N TYR A 44 6.02 -17.29 4.42
CA TYR A 44 4.94 -17.38 5.40
C TYR A 44 4.17 -16.07 5.42
N ALA A 45 2.99 -16.09 4.80
CA ALA A 45 2.04 -15.02 4.90
C ALA A 45 1.50 -14.97 6.34
N PHE A 46 2.22 -14.27 7.20
CA PHE A 46 1.73 -13.90 8.52
C PHE A 46 1.13 -12.51 8.47
N SER A 47 0.03 -12.40 9.20
CA SER A 47 -0.85 -11.27 9.49
C SER A 47 -0.15 -10.02 10.07
N GLY A 48 0.89 -9.52 9.39
CA GLY A 48 1.67 -8.37 9.85
C GLY A 48 0.96 -7.02 9.72
N LEU A 49 -0.28 -7.00 9.21
CA LEU A 49 -1.08 -5.78 9.06
C LEU A 49 -2.31 -5.75 9.96
N ASP A 50 -2.64 -6.83 10.69
CA ASP A 50 -3.92 -6.92 11.40
C ASP A 50 -4.08 -5.79 12.43
N ASN A 51 -3.00 -5.45 13.15
CA ASN A 51 -3.01 -4.36 14.11
C ASN A 51 -3.20 -2.99 13.42
N GLU A 52 -2.56 -2.78 12.27
CA GLU A 52 -2.69 -1.58 11.46
C GLU A 52 -4.10 -1.45 10.87
N ILE A 53 -4.68 -2.55 10.37
CA ILE A 53 -6.06 -2.60 9.86
C ILE A 53 -7.06 -2.37 10.98
N ASP A 54 -6.88 -2.97 12.15
CA ASP A 54 -7.74 -2.73 13.30
C ASP A 54 -7.65 -1.30 13.81
N TYR A 55 -6.48 -0.67 13.74
CA TYR A 55 -6.34 0.76 14.01
C TYR A 55 -7.09 1.61 12.98
N ILE A 56 -6.92 1.33 11.69
CA ILE A 56 -7.60 2.00 10.57
C ILE A 56 -9.12 1.93 10.74
N ARG A 57 -9.67 0.76 11.08
CA ARG A 57 -11.11 0.53 11.32
C ARG A 57 -11.70 1.35 12.48
N ARG A 58 -10.86 1.74 13.45
CA ARG A 58 -11.30 2.53 14.62
C ARG A 58 -11.29 4.04 14.34
N ILE A 59 -10.73 4.47 13.22
CA ILE A 59 -10.73 5.88 12.83
C ILE A 59 -12.10 6.20 12.25
N ASP A 60 -12.83 7.08 12.94
CA ASP A 60 -14.15 7.50 12.50
C ASP A 60 -14.08 8.21 11.14
N ASN A 61 -15.02 7.87 10.25
CA ASN A 61 -15.17 8.43 8.91
C ASN A 61 -13.92 8.34 7.99
N LEU A 62 -13.00 7.41 8.23
CA LEU A 62 -11.93 7.13 7.27
C LEU A 62 -12.52 6.45 6.03
N LYS A 63 -12.16 6.94 4.83
CA LYS A 63 -12.66 6.40 3.54
C LYS A 63 -11.56 5.96 2.58
N ILE A 64 -10.34 6.47 2.74
CA ILE A 64 -9.24 6.23 1.81
C ILE A 64 -8.00 5.81 2.60
N VAL A 65 -7.38 4.71 2.18
CA VAL A 65 -6.12 4.21 2.71
C VAL A 65 -5.10 4.18 1.58
N ASN A 66 -4.08 5.04 1.65
CA ASN A 66 -2.99 5.09 0.68
C ASN A 66 -1.82 4.19 1.12
N ASN A 67 -1.41 3.28 0.24
CA ASN A 67 -0.31 2.33 0.45
C ASN A 67 0.82 2.62 -0.55
N SER A 68 1.66 3.60 -0.21
CA SER A 68 2.90 3.90 -0.93
C SER A 68 4.07 3.17 -0.29
N TRP A 69 4.02 1.84 -0.30
CA TRP A 69 5.09 0.98 0.20
C TRP A 69 5.00 -0.36 -0.51
N GLY A 70 6.10 -1.10 -0.52
CA GLY A 70 6.15 -2.43 -1.13
C GLY A 70 7.21 -3.29 -0.46
N ILE A 71 7.12 -4.59 -0.68
CA ILE A 71 8.15 -5.54 -0.27
C ILE A 71 8.99 -5.85 -1.52
N GLY A 72 10.31 -5.73 -1.41
CA GLY A 72 11.20 -6.04 -2.53
C GLY A 72 10.99 -7.48 -3.03
N LYS A 73 10.91 -7.65 -4.35
CA LYS A 73 10.69 -8.95 -5.01
C LYS A 73 11.97 -9.80 -4.93
N PRO A 74 11.99 -10.96 -4.22
CA PRO A 74 13.15 -11.83 -4.22
C PRO A 74 13.45 -12.32 -5.63
N LYS A 75 14.73 -12.39 -6.01
CA LYS A 75 15.14 -12.93 -7.31
C LYS A 75 14.62 -14.36 -7.57
N ASN A 76 14.45 -15.14 -6.50
CA ASN A 76 13.94 -16.52 -6.54
C ASN A 76 12.49 -16.63 -6.03
N ALA A 77 11.71 -15.56 -6.15
CA ALA A 77 10.32 -15.55 -5.69
C ALA A 77 9.51 -16.64 -6.39
N ASN A 78 8.67 -17.34 -5.60
CA ASN A 78 7.75 -18.33 -6.14
C ASN A 78 6.81 -17.67 -7.16
N SER A 79 6.63 -18.30 -8.33
CA SER A 79 5.78 -17.80 -9.41
C SER A 79 4.33 -17.53 -8.98
N ASN A 80 3.86 -18.21 -7.92
CA ASN A 80 2.54 -18.00 -7.33
C ASN A 80 2.36 -16.63 -6.68
N LEU A 81 3.44 -15.95 -6.28
CA LEU A 81 3.34 -14.61 -5.69
C LEU A 81 3.06 -13.51 -6.74
N PHE A 82 3.24 -13.84 -8.02
CA PHE A 82 2.90 -12.97 -9.16
C PHE A 82 1.53 -13.30 -9.77
N LYS A 83 0.77 -14.16 -9.10
CA LYS A 83 -0.63 -14.45 -9.38
C LYS A 83 -1.43 -14.11 -8.14
N TYR A 84 -2.75 -13.99 -8.30
CA TYR A 84 -3.66 -13.80 -7.17
C TYR A 84 -3.31 -14.77 -6.04
N ASN A 85 -3.02 -14.22 -4.86
CA ASN A 85 -2.44 -14.94 -3.74
C ASN A 85 -3.08 -14.51 -2.42
N TYR A 86 -2.53 -14.99 -1.31
CA TYR A 86 -3.06 -14.69 0.02
C TYR A 86 -3.12 -13.18 0.32
N TYR A 87 -2.09 -12.42 -0.07
CA TYR A 87 -2.02 -10.98 0.22
C TYR A 87 -3.09 -10.18 -0.54
N SER A 88 -3.24 -10.44 -1.85
CA SER A 88 -4.31 -9.81 -2.65
C SER A 88 -5.69 -10.20 -2.14
N ARG A 89 -5.90 -11.48 -1.79
CA ARG A 89 -7.17 -11.96 -1.22
C ARG A 89 -7.49 -11.32 0.12
N PHE A 90 -6.50 -11.14 0.98
CA PHE A 90 -6.69 -10.47 2.26
C PHE A 90 -7.25 -9.05 2.06
N LEU A 91 -6.69 -8.29 1.11
CA LEU A 91 -7.15 -6.93 0.84
C LEU A 91 -8.52 -6.88 0.17
N ASP A 92 -8.83 -7.83 -0.72
CA ASP A 92 -10.16 -7.98 -1.32
C ASP A 92 -11.24 -8.31 -0.27
N LEU A 93 -10.93 -9.18 0.69
CA LEU A 93 -11.86 -9.54 1.76
C LEU A 93 -12.04 -8.38 2.74
N LEU A 94 -10.98 -7.61 3.01
CA LEU A 94 -11.05 -6.44 3.87
C LEU A 94 -11.98 -5.38 3.26
N THR A 95 -11.76 -5.03 2.00
CA THR A 95 -12.58 -4.06 1.25
C THR A 95 -14.01 -4.53 1.04
N ALA A 96 -14.23 -5.82 0.76
CA ALA A 96 -15.57 -6.36 0.60
C ALA A 96 -16.42 -6.29 1.90
N ASN A 97 -15.77 -6.45 3.05
CA ASN A 97 -16.42 -6.38 4.36
C ASN A 97 -16.55 -4.93 4.87
N GLU A 98 -15.64 -4.04 4.46
CA GLU A 98 -15.64 -2.62 4.82
C GLU A 98 -15.94 -1.77 3.57
N ARG A 99 -17.19 -1.82 3.09
CA ARG A 99 -17.59 -1.26 1.77
C ARG A 99 -17.30 0.23 1.56
N ASP A 100 -16.96 0.95 2.62
CA ASP A 100 -16.67 2.38 2.61
C ASP A 100 -15.16 2.71 2.54
N LEU A 101 -14.28 1.69 2.64
CA LEU A 101 -12.84 1.87 2.57
C LEU A 101 -12.30 1.58 1.17
N ILE A 102 -11.65 2.58 0.58
CA ILE A 102 -10.92 2.47 -0.68
C ILE A 102 -9.44 2.34 -0.39
N PHE A 103 -8.83 1.26 -0.87
CA PHE A 103 -7.38 1.08 -0.81
C PHE A 103 -6.75 1.53 -2.13
N VAL A 104 -5.78 2.44 -2.03
CA VAL A 104 -4.95 2.91 -3.15
C VAL A 104 -3.54 2.34 -2.95
N ILE A 105 -2.96 1.72 -3.98
CA ILE A 105 -1.68 1.00 -3.91
C ILE A 105 -0.78 1.47 -5.05
N ALA A 106 0.49 1.72 -4.75
CA ALA A 106 1.50 2.01 -5.78
C ALA A 106 1.90 0.73 -6.54
N ALA A 107 2.04 0.80 -7.86
CA ALA A 107 2.33 -0.36 -8.72
C ALA A 107 3.77 -0.92 -8.63
N GLY A 108 4.63 -0.29 -7.83
CA GLY A 108 6.06 -0.61 -7.73
C GLY A 108 6.93 0.15 -8.73
N ASN A 109 8.25 0.09 -8.50
CA ASN A 109 9.27 0.88 -9.19
C ASN A 109 10.28 -0.01 -9.96
N GLU A 110 9.86 -1.22 -10.34
CA GLU A 110 10.73 -2.20 -11.01
C GLU A 110 10.68 -2.10 -12.55
N GLY A 111 9.83 -1.22 -13.07
CA GLY A 111 9.74 -0.88 -14.49
C GLY A 111 9.49 -2.05 -15.44
N ASN A 112 9.93 -1.86 -16.68
CA ASN A 112 9.90 -2.88 -17.74
C ASN A 112 11.14 -3.80 -17.70
N THR A 113 11.49 -4.30 -16.52
CA THR A 113 12.52 -5.35 -16.38
C THR A 113 11.90 -6.74 -16.52
N ASN A 114 12.70 -7.81 -16.61
CA ASN A 114 12.23 -9.19 -16.81
C ASN A 114 11.33 -9.78 -15.70
N LEU A 115 11.08 -9.02 -14.62
CA LEU A 115 10.10 -9.33 -13.57
C LEU A 115 9.03 -8.22 -13.44
N PRO A 116 8.36 -7.78 -14.54
CA PRO A 116 7.50 -6.60 -14.55
C PRO A 116 6.09 -7.00 -14.09
N LYS A 117 6.02 -7.69 -12.95
CA LYS A 117 4.78 -8.26 -12.46
C LYS A 117 4.43 -7.58 -11.15
N LEU A 118 3.19 -7.12 -11.09
CA LEU A 118 2.48 -6.89 -9.85
C LEU A 118 2.65 -8.11 -8.94
N PHE A 119 2.71 -7.86 -7.65
CA PHE A 119 3.10 -8.88 -6.68
C PHE A 119 2.33 -8.67 -5.38
N GLY A 120 1.97 -9.77 -4.70
CA GLY A 120 1.39 -9.67 -3.36
C GLY A 120 0.10 -8.85 -3.32
N PHE A 121 0.09 -7.75 -2.56
CA PHE A 121 -1.08 -6.88 -2.37
C PHE A 121 -1.50 -6.17 -3.66
N ASP A 122 -0.58 -5.84 -4.56
CA ASP A 122 -0.85 -5.10 -5.81
C ASP A 122 -1.80 -5.85 -6.77
N LEU A 123 -2.04 -7.14 -6.49
CA LEU A 123 -2.88 -8.04 -7.29
C LEU A 123 -4.34 -8.10 -6.80
N SER A 124 -4.74 -7.30 -5.82
CA SER A 124 -6.14 -7.24 -5.37
C SER A 124 -7.05 -6.60 -6.41
N TYR A 125 -8.29 -7.10 -6.50
CA TYR A 125 -9.30 -6.63 -7.45
C TYR A 125 -10.14 -5.48 -6.90
N ASN A 126 -10.25 -5.36 -5.58
CA ASN A 126 -11.05 -4.32 -4.91
C ASN A 126 -10.20 -3.13 -4.44
N SER A 127 -9.06 -2.88 -5.09
CA SER A 127 -8.17 -1.76 -4.81
C SER A 127 -7.89 -0.94 -6.07
N ILE A 128 -7.49 0.31 -5.89
CA ILE A 128 -6.99 1.16 -6.97
C ILE A 128 -5.48 1.00 -7.05
N LEU A 129 -4.99 0.53 -8.19
CA LEU A 129 -3.56 0.42 -8.48
C LEU A 129 -3.08 1.64 -9.28
N VAL A 130 -2.00 2.27 -8.83
CA VAL A 130 -1.49 3.54 -9.39
C VAL A 130 -0.06 3.37 -9.89
N GLY A 131 0.13 3.56 -11.19
CA GLY A 131 1.45 3.71 -11.81
C GLY A 131 1.96 5.15 -11.74
N SER A 132 3.16 5.40 -12.26
CA SER A 132 3.75 6.75 -12.27
C SER A 132 3.99 7.25 -13.70
N ASN A 133 3.93 8.57 -13.88
CA ASN A 133 4.29 9.25 -15.12
C ASN A 133 5.21 10.43 -14.83
N ASN A 134 6.05 10.76 -15.79
CA ASN A 134 6.82 12.00 -15.79
C ASN A 134 5.92 13.20 -16.13
N ASP A 135 6.47 14.41 -15.99
CA ASP A 135 5.79 15.66 -16.32
C ASP A 135 5.36 15.74 -17.81
N ASP A 136 6.11 15.08 -18.69
CA ASP A 136 5.80 14.98 -20.13
C ASP A 136 4.72 13.93 -20.45
N LYS A 137 4.11 13.32 -19.41
CA LYS A 137 3.10 12.26 -19.47
C LYS A 137 3.62 10.92 -19.98
N SER A 138 4.93 10.75 -20.17
CA SER A 138 5.50 9.43 -20.41
C SER A 138 5.40 8.57 -19.16
N LEU A 139 5.36 7.25 -19.31
CA LEU A 139 5.43 6.33 -18.18
C LEU A 139 6.77 6.50 -17.46
N SER A 140 6.71 6.57 -16.13
CA SER A 140 7.85 6.55 -15.22
C SER A 140 7.91 5.17 -14.56
N TRP A 141 9.13 4.67 -14.39
CA TRP A 141 9.43 3.30 -14.00
C TRP A 141 10.34 3.28 -12.78
#